data_AF-A0ABD6I366-F1
#
_entry.id   AF-A0ABD6I366-F1
#
_cell.length_a   1.000
_cell.length_b   1.000
_cell.length_c   1.000
_cell.angle_alpha   90.00
_cell.angle_beta   90.00
_cell.angle_gamma   90.00
#
_symmetry.space_group_name_H-M   'P 1'
#
loop_
_entity.id
_entity.type
_entity.pdbx_description
1 polymer ?
#
loop_
_entity_poly.entity_id
_entity_poly.type
_entity_poly.pdbx_seq_one_letter_code
_entity_poly.pdbx_strand_id
1 'polypeptide(L)'
;MKRFSFIPLVFLAFTATAESRYNVWHKHNGIMADTTQTQDGRPVLISFAYQGTPGANLVVSYTEYGDCNHRRPITKFQINNISVDAKEKCFPMKGNIRALHYIIEEYSVLQYFHTQLETGFTVILQNNIRVWVANYNHPRAGNLSLW
;
A
#
# COMPACT_ATOMS: atom_id res chain seq x y z
N MET A 1 -50.16 -41.58 -6.58
CA MET A 1 -48.89 -41.06 -6.03
C MET A 1 -48.10 -40.38 -7.14
N LYS A 2 -48.08 -39.03 -7.19
CA LYS A 2 -47.33 -38.26 -8.21
C LYS A 2 -45.93 -37.95 -7.66
N ARG A 3 -44.89 -38.46 -8.33
CA ARG A 3 -43.49 -38.17 -8.02
C ARG A 3 -43.12 -36.81 -8.62
N PHE A 4 -42.71 -35.86 -7.79
CA PHE A 4 -42.08 -34.62 -8.22
C PHE A 4 -40.57 -34.83 -8.26
N SER A 5 -39.99 -34.87 -9.47
CA SER A 5 -38.54 -34.81 -9.64
C SER A 5 -38.08 -33.37 -9.56
N PHE A 6 -37.36 -33.02 -8.49
CA PHE A 6 -36.64 -31.75 -8.40
C PHE A 6 -35.29 -31.91 -9.09
N ILE A 7 -35.09 -31.19 -10.20
CA ILE A 7 -33.78 -31.04 -10.83
C ILE A 7 -33.10 -29.85 -10.14
N PRO A 8 -31.95 -30.04 -9.46
CA PRO A 8 -31.23 -28.91 -8.89
C PRO A 8 -30.56 -28.12 -10.03
N LEU A 9 -30.97 -26.86 -10.17
CA LEU A 9 -30.31 -25.90 -11.05
C LEU A 9 -28.96 -25.53 -10.41
N VAL A 10 -27.87 -26.08 -10.92
CA VAL A 10 -26.52 -25.70 -10.48
C VAL A 10 -26.21 -24.32 -11.06
N PHE A 11 -26.32 -23.28 -10.24
CA PHE A 11 -25.82 -21.95 -10.55
C PHE A 11 -24.29 -21.96 -10.42
N LEU A 12 -23.58 -22.11 -11.54
CA LEU A 12 -22.16 -21.74 -11.64
C LEU A 12 -22.06 -20.22 -11.64
N ALA A 13 -22.01 -19.62 -10.45
CA ALA A 13 -21.61 -18.23 -10.31
C ALA A 13 -20.11 -18.12 -10.60
N PHE A 14 -19.76 -17.75 -11.84
CA PHE A 14 -18.43 -17.21 -12.11
C PHE A 14 -18.35 -15.86 -11.41
N THR A 15 -17.80 -15.84 -10.19
CA THR A 15 -17.30 -14.59 -9.62
C THR A 15 -16.17 -14.14 -10.54
N ALA A 16 -16.41 -13.11 -11.35
CA ALA A 16 -15.35 -12.34 -11.95
C ALA A 16 -14.51 -11.81 -10.79
N THR A 17 -13.40 -12.49 -10.49
CA THR A 17 -12.41 -11.97 -9.54
C THR A 17 -11.90 -10.70 -10.20
N ALA A 18 -12.34 -9.54 -9.69
CA ALA A 18 -11.62 -8.31 -9.93
C ALA A 18 -10.16 -8.63 -9.61
N GLU A 19 -9.31 -8.66 -10.63
CA GLU A 19 -7.87 -8.84 -10.46
C GLU A 19 -7.46 -7.83 -9.39
N SER A 20 -7.03 -8.31 -8.22
CA SER A 20 -6.69 -7.45 -7.09
C SER A 20 -5.65 -6.45 -7.61
N ARG A 21 -6.04 -5.17 -7.78
CA ARG A 21 -5.11 -4.10 -8.15
C ARG A 21 -4.11 -3.79 -7.04
N TYR A 22 -4.37 -4.29 -5.84
CA TYR A 22 -3.46 -4.22 -4.72
C TYR A 22 -2.36 -5.27 -4.82
N ASN A 23 -1.19 -4.93 -4.29
CA ASN A 23 -0.01 -5.78 -4.24
C ASN A 23 0.49 -6.10 -5.65
N VAL A 24 0.55 -5.09 -6.50
CA VAL A 24 1.14 -5.17 -7.83
C VAL A 24 2.12 -4.02 -7.93
N TRP A 25 3.40 -4.35 -7.85
CA TRP A 25 4.49 -3.41 -8.00
C TRP A 25 4.65 -2.96 -9.45
N HIS A 26 4.75 -1.65 -9.62
CA HIS A 26 5.06 -0.96 -10.85
C HIS A 26 6.42 -0.27 -10.74
N LYS A 27 7.21 -0.28 -11.82
CA LYS A 27 8.51 0.40 -11.87
C LYS A 27 8.56 1.38 -13.04
N HIS A 28 8.89 2.62 -12.74
CA HIS A 28 9.12 3.67 -13.74
C HIS A 28 10.21 4.64 -13.25
N ASN A 29 11.22 4.90 -14.09
CA ASN A 29 12.34 5.80 -13.80
C ASN A 29 13.02 5.56 -12.43
N GLY A 30 13.21 4.29 -12.06
CA GLY A 30 13.85 3.90 -10.79
C GLY A 30 12.94 3.93 -9.57
N ILE A 31 11.71 4.42 -9.71
CA ILE A 31 10.70 4.45 -8.63
C ILE A 31 9.85 3.19 -8.71
N MET A 32 9.73 2.51 -7.58
CA MET A 32 8.79 1.41 -7.34
C MET A 32 7.52 1.98 -6.71
N ALA A 33 6.35 1.59 -7.20
CA ALA A 33 5.07 2.00 -6.65
C ALA A 33 4.11 0.81 -6.54
N ASP A 34 3.31 0.79 -5.48
CA ASP A 34 2.28 -0.22 -5.25
C ASP A 34 1.08 0.42 -4.54
N THR A 35 -0.06 -0.23 -4.65
CA THR A 35 -1.19 0.03 -3.77
C THR A 35 -1.41 -1.16 -2.86
N THR A 36 -1.71 -0.87 -1.61
CA THR A 36 -2.20 -1.86 -0.65
C THR A 36 -3.36 -1.25 0.13
N GLN A 37 -3.70 -1.83 1.26
CA GLN A 37 -4.74 -1.35 2.14
C GLN A 37 -4.36 -1.48 3.61
N THR A 38 -4.94 -0.62 4.42
CA THR A 38 -4.98 -0.80 5.88
C THR A 38 -5.81 -2.05 6.23
N GLN A 39 -5.68 -2.52 7.47
CA GLN A 39 -6.47 -3.66 7.98
C GLN A 39 -7.99 -3.45 7.87
N ASP A 40 -8.46 -2.21 7.94
CA ASP A 40 -9.87 -1.83 7.75
C ASP A 40 -10.23 -1.46 6.29
N GLY A 41 -9.35 -1.75 5.33
CA GLY A 41 -9.65 -1.69 3.90
C GLY A 41 -9.49 -0.32 3.25
N ARG A 42 -8.88 0.66 3.92
CA ARG A 42 -8.59 1.96 3.28
C ARG A 42 -7.41 1.83 2.32
N PRO A 43 -7.49 2.37 1.10
CA PRO A 43 -6.39 2.34 0.14
C PRO A 43 -5.16 3.05 0.68
N VAL A 44 -4.00 2.46 0.42
CA VAL A 44 -2.67 3.01 0.74
C VAL A 44 -1.85 3.01 -0.54
N LEU A 45 -1.27 4.15 -0.88
CA LEU A 45 -0.28 4.30 -1.92
C LEU A 45 1.12 4.24 -1.31
N ILE A 46 1.98 3.40 -1.88
CA ILE A 46 3.40 3.29 -1.51
C ILE A 46 4.22 3.66 -2.72
N SER A 47 5.20 4.56 -2.55
CA SER A 47 6.25 4.78 -3.54
C SER A 47 7.62 4.74 -2.90
N PHE A 48 8.59 4.20 -3.61
CA PHE A 48 9.91 3.89 -3.08
C PHE A 48 11.00 4.14 -4.12
N ALA A 49 12.01 4.92 -3.74
CA ALA A 49 13.21 5.19 -4.53
C ALA A 49 14.45 5.02 -3.64
N TYR A 50 15.46 4.26 -4.09
CA TYR A 50 16.62 3.93 -3.25
C TYR A 50 17.90 3.63 -4.05
N GLN A 51 17.84 2.81 -5.10
CA GLN A 51 19.02 2.42 -5.88
C GLN A 51 19.22 3.31 -7.10
N GLY A 52 20.30 4.11 -7.10
CA GLY A 52 20.71 4.91 -8.26
C GLY A 52 19.69 5.96 -8.72
N THR A 53 18.70 6.27 -7.89
CA THR A 53 17.58 7.16 -8.21
C THR A 53 17.76 8.49 -7.45
N PRO A 54 17.65 9.65 -8.10
CA PRO A 54 17.71 10.94 -7.42
C PRO A 54 16.60 11.09 -6.37
N GLY A 55 16.97 11.39 -5.13
CA GLY A 55 16.03 11.50 -4.01
C GLY A 55 15.59 10.13 -3.50
N ALA A 56 16.35 9.58 -2.55
CA ALA A 56 16.00 8.31 -1.90
C ALA A 56 14.91 8.57 -0.85
N ASN A 57 13.75 7.97 -1.03
CA ASN A 57 12.68 8.02 -0.05
C ASN A 57 11.71 6.83 -0.16
N LEU A 58 11.01 6.59 0.95
CA LEU A 58 9.80 5.81 1.02
C LEU A 58 8.67 6.80 1.35
N VAL A 59 7.65 6.82 0.49
CA VAL A 59 6.45 7.60 0.68
C VAL A 59 5.28 6.67 0.90
N VAL A 60 4.57 6.85 2.01
CA VAL A 60 3.36 6.09 2.34
C VAL A 60 2.22 7.08 2.47
N SER A 61 1.20 6.94 1.64
CA SER A 61 0.10 7.89 1.55
C SER A 61 -1.24 7.18 1.73
N TYR A 62 -2.11 7.71 2.57
CA TYR A 62 -3.46 7.19 2.77
C TYR A 62 -4.38 8.28 3.31
N THR A 63 -5.69 8.02 3.25
CA THR A 63 -6.70 8.90 3.82
C THR A 63 -7.24 8.35 5.13
N GLU A 64 -7.67 9.26 6.00
CA GLU A 64 -8.38 8.91 7.24
C GLU A 64 -9.31 10.04 7.68
N TYR A 65 -10.19 9.74 8.64
CA TYR A 65 -11.04 10.75 9.24
C TYR A 65 -10.24 11.72 10.11
N GLY A 66 -10.55 13.01 10.03
CA GLY A 66 -9.99 14.07 10.86
C GLY A 66 -9.54 15.31 10.08
N ASP A 67 -9.09 16.32 10.83
CA ASP A 67 -8.57 17.58 10.30
C ASP A 67 -7.03 17.68 10.38
N CYS A 68 -6.45 18.63 9.66
CA CYS A 68 -5.00 18.91 9.71
C CYS A 68 -4.62 20.01 10.71
N ASN A 69 -5.58 20.76 11.26
CA ASN A 69 -5.35 22.03 11.95
C ASN A 69 -5.06 21.86 13.45
N HIS A 70 -5.48 20.75 14.06
CA HIS A 70 -5.39 20.56 15.51
C HIS A 70 -4.48 19.40 15.94
N ARG A 71 -3.58 18.97 15.05
CA ARG A 71 -2.68 17.84 15.29
C ARG A 71 -1.22 18.25 15.29
N ARG A 72 -0.45 17.71 16.23
CA ARG A 72 1.01 17.69 16.14
C ARG A 72 1.42 16.68 15.06
N PRO A 73 2.24 17.07 14.06
CA PRO A 73 2.71 16.14 13.05
C PRO A 73 3.31 14.89 13.69
N ILE A 74 2.97 13.70 13.18
CA ILE A 74 3.68 12.50 13.60
C ILE A 74 5.07 12.55 12.98
N THR A 75 6.09 12.49 13.85
CA THR A 75 7.49 12.48 13.45
C THR A 75 8.08 11.07 13.41
N LYS A 76 7.34 10.06 13.89
CA LYS A 76 7.77 8.67 13.96
C LYS A 76 6.87 7.74 13.15
N PHE A 77 7.47 6.92 12.30
CA PHE A 77 6.77 5.95 11.48
C PHE A 77 7.20 4.53 11.85
N GLN A 78 6.26 3.60 11.96
CA GLN A 78 6.59 2.21 12.27
C GLN A 78 6.76 1.39 10.99
N ILE A 79 7.87 0.68 10.89
CA ILE A 79 8.17 -0.30 9.85
C ILE A 79 8.59 -1.59 10.54
N ASN A 80 7.76 -2.63 10.43
CA ASN A 80 7.79 -3.81 11.28
C ASN A 80 7.83 -3.38 12.76
N ASN A 81 8.88 -3.77 13.49
CA ASN A 81 9.08 -3.40 14.89
C ASN A 81 10.07 -2.22 15.08
N ILE A 82 10.37 -1.49 14.00
CA ILE A 82 11.35 -0.39 13.99
C ILE A 82 10.61 0.94 13.90
N SER A 83 10.93 1.84 14.83
CA SER A 83 10.44 3.23 14.85
C SER A 83 11.45 4.14 14.15
N VAL A 84 11.05 4.76 13.04
CA VAL A 84 11.93 5.58 12.20
C VAL A 84 11.45 7.02 12.14
N ASP A 85 12.34 7.97 11.85
CA ASP A 85 11.95 9.35 11.61
C ASP A 85 11.21 9.49 10.28
N ALA A 86 10.12 10.26 10.29
CA ALA A 86 9.33 10.56 9.10
C ALA A 86 8.88 12.01 9.08
N LYS A 87 8.89 12.60 7.88
CA LYS A 87 8.24 13.88 7.62
C LYS A 87 6.79 13.61 7.23
N GLU A 88 5.86 14.13 8.02
CA GLU A 88 4.43 14.08 7.70
C GLU A 88 3.99 15.32 6.92
N LYS A 89 3.21 15.11 5.86
CA LYS A 89 2.39 16.16 5.24
C LYS A 89 0.91 15.78 5.35
N CYS A 90 0.08 16.75 5.71
CA CYS A 90 -1.36 16.59 5.85
C CYS A 90 -2.08 17.51 4.87
N PHE A 91 -3.06 16.98 4.14
CA PHE A 91 -3.92 17.75 3.24
C PHE A 91 -5.38 17.54 3.60
N PRO A 92 -6.15 18.60 3.86
CA PRO A 92 -7.58 18.48 4.14
C PRO A 92 -8.35 18.07 2.88
N MET A 93 -9.37 17.22 3.05
CA MET A 93 -10.29 16.76 2.02
C MET A 93 -11.74 17.00 2.44
N LYS A 94 -12.67 16.88 1.48
CA LYS A 94 -14.11 17.06 1.74
C LYS A 94 -14.62 15.98 2.71
N GLY A 95 -15.51 16.37 3.63
CA GLY A 95 -16.21 15.42 4.51
C GLY A 95 -15.45 15.03 5.78
N ASN A 96 -14.64 15.93 6.34
CA ASN A 96 -13.80 15.67 7.52
C ASN A 96 -12.84 14.48 7.31
N ILE A 97 -12.25 14.44 6.10
CA ILE A 97 -11.23 13.49 5.71
C ILE A 97 -9.93 14.27 5.52
N ARG A 98 -8.80 13.63 5.81
CA ARG A 98 -7.47 14.14 5.49
C ARG A 98 -6.69 13.09 4.71
N ALA A 99 -5.82 13.55 3.83
CA ALA A 99 -4.75 12.75 3.25
C ALA A 99 -3.47 12.97 4.06
N LEU A 100 -2.84 11.87 4.47
CA LEU A 100 -1.55 11.86 5.14
C LEU A 100 -0.50 11.30 4.19
N HIS A 101 0.66 11.94 4.15
CA HIS A 101 1.84 11.48 3.44
C HIS A 101 3.00 11.43 4.41
N TYR A 102 3.56 10.23 4.59
CA TYR A 102 4.76 10.00 5.38
C TYR A 102 5.94 9.84 4.44
N ILE A 103 6.99 10.62 4.64
CA ILE A 103 8.21 10.59 3.84
C ILE A 103 9.35 10.17 4.76
N ILE A 104 9.93 9.01 4.48
CA ILE A 104 11.11 8.47 5.17
C ILE A 104 12.30 8.56 4.21
N GLU A 105 13.38 9.21 4.66
CA GLU A 105 14.58 9.47 3.84
C GLU A 105 15.83 8.72 4.36
N GLU A 106 15.70 8.02 5.48
CA GLU A 106 16.84 7.34 6.13
C GLU A 106 17.32 6.14 5.28
N TYR A 107 18.54 6.23 4.75
CA TYR A 107 19.10 5.24 3.82
C TYR A 107 19.09 3.80 4.35
N SER A 108 19.47 3.58 5.62
CA SER A 108 19.44 2.27 6.29
C SER A 108 18.04 1.65 6.28
N VAL A 109 17.01 2.47 6.48
CA VAL A 109 15.62 2.04 6.49
C VAL A 109 15.15 1.69 5.07
N LEU A 110 15.57 2.47 4.07
CA LEU A 110 15.26 2.19 2.66
C LEU A 110 15.92 0.90 2.17
N GLN A 111 17.19 0.67 2.53
CA GLN A 111 17.89 -0.60 2.28
C GLN A 111 17.16 -1.77 2.95
N TYR A 112 16.80 -1.61 4.22
CA TYR A 112 16.06 -2.63 4.97
C TYR A 112 14.74 -2.97 4.27
N PHE A 113 13.93 -1.96 3.94
CA PHE A 113 12.65 -2.12 3.25
C PHE A 113 12.82 -2.88 1.92
N HIS A 114 13.81 -2.48 1.11
CA HIS A 114 14.14 -3.16 -0.13
C HIS A 114 14.53 -4.62 0.09
N THR A 115 15.48 -4.88 1.00
CA THR A 115 15.97 -6.24 1.26
C THR A 115 14.86 -7.16 1.78
N GLN A 116 13.96 -6.67 2.64
CA GLN A 116 12.82 -7.47 3.11
C GLN A 116 11.95 -7.92 1.93
N LEU A 117 11.57 -7.00 1.05
CA LEU A 117 10.72 -7.31 -0.09
C LEU A 117 11.44 -8.18 -1.13
N GLU A 118 12.72 -7.88 -1.42
CA GLU A 118 13.53 -8.65 -2.37
C GLU A 118 13.68 -10.12 -1.95
N THR A 119 13.80 -10.37 -0.64
CA THR A 119 13.97 -11.71 -0.07
C THR A 119 12.67 -12.46 0.20
N GLY A 120 11.51 -11.88 -0.11
CA GLY A 120 10.21 -12.57 0.02
C GLY A 120 9.43 -12.26 1.30
N PHE A 121 9.90 -11.36 2.16
CA PHE A 121 9.19 -11.01 3.40
C PHE A 121 8.16 -9.89 3.21
N THR A 122 7.02 -10.05 3.87
CA THR A 122 6.01 -8.99 4.00
C THR A 122 6.51 -7.93 4.98
N VAL A 123 6.36 -6.66 4.62
CA VAL A 123 6.64 -5.53 5.52
C VAL A 123 5.33 -5.02 6.11
N ILE A 124 5.31 -4.73 7.40
CA ILE A 124 4.17 -4.14 8.12
C ILE A 124 4.46 -2.67 8.38
N LEU A 125 3.59 -1.77 7.94
CA LEU A 125 3.70 -0.33 8.19
C LEU A 125 2.62 0.10 9.17
N GLN A 126 2.96 1.00 10.12
CA GLN A 126 2.02 1.55 11.12
C GLN A 126 1.20 0.48 11.87
N ASN A 127 1.77 -0.72 12.03
CA ASN A 127 1.17 -1.90 12.66
C ASN A 127 -0.11 -2.45 12.00
N ASN A 128 -0.59 -1.87 10.89
CA ASN A 128 -1.87 -2.26 10.28
C ASN A 128 -1.89 -2.25 8.75
N ILE A 129 -0.80 -1.87 8.08
CA ILE A 129 -0.68 -1.87 6.61
C ILE A 129 0.27 -3.00 6.22
N ARG A 130 -0.19 -3.95 5.42
CA ARG A 130 0.64 -5.06 4.93
C ARG A 130 1.14 -4.77 3.53
N VAL A 131 2.45 -4.78 3.35
CA VAL A 131 3.12 -4.60 2.07
C VAL A 131 3.66 -5.93 1.62
N TRP A 132 3.07 -6.47 0.56
CA TRP A 132 3.36 -7.80 0.08
C TRP A 132 4.46 -7.76 -0.98
N VAL A 133 5.26 -8.83 -1.03
CA VAL A 133 6.30 -8.97 -2.04
C VAL A 133 5.69 -9.07 -3.43
N ALA A 134 4.64 -9.86 -3.62
CA ALA A 134 3.98 -10.06 -4.91
C ALA A 134 4.97 -10.16 -6.08
N ASN A 135 4.93 -9.22 -7.04
CA ASN A 135 5.85 -9.13 -8.17
C ASN A 135 6.99 -8.11 -7.96
N TYR A 136 7.44 -7.85 -6.73
CA TYR A 136 8.48 -6.86 -6.42
C TYR A 136 9.79 -7.10 -7.21
N ASN A 137 10.19 -8.36 -7.34
CA ASN A 137 11.39 -8.75 -8.10
C ASN A 137 11.17 -8.69 -9.62
N HIS A 138 9.92 -8.64 -10.08
CA HIS A 138 9.51 -8.55 -11.49
C HIS A 138 8.35 -7.54 -11.68
N PRO A 139 8.59 -6.24 -11.42
CA PRO A 139 7.52 -5.25 -11.42
C PRO A 139 6.98 -5.01 -12.82
N ARG A 140 5.71 -4.61 -12.92
CA ARG A 140 5.12 -4.16 -14.18
C ARG A 140 5.79 -2.85 -14.60
N ALA A 141 6.10 -2.69 -15.89
CA ALA A 141 6.67 -1.44 -16.38
C ALA A 141 5.61 -0.32 -16.38
N GLY A 142 6.07 0.92 -16.18
CA GLY A 142 5.23 2.12 -16.25
C GLY A 142 4.71 2.56 -14.90
N ASN A 143 3.80 3.55 -14.92
CA ASN A 143 3.24 4.11 -13.71
C ASN A 143 2.13 3.23 -13.14
N LEU A 144 1.96 3.30 -11.83
CA LEU A 144 0.75 2.83 -11.18
C LEU A 144 -0.46 3.59 -11.75
N SER A 145 -1.46 2.86 -12.22
CA SER A 145 -2.74 3.45 -12.64
C SER A 145 -3.48 3.93 -11.38
N LEU A 146 -3.38 5.23 -11.11
CA LEU A 146 -4.30 5.94 -10.24
C LEU A 146 -5.56 6.18 -11.06
N TRP A 147 -6.69 5.66 -10.59
CA TRP A 147 -7.99 5.69 -11.26
C TRP A 147 -8.42 7.11 -11.64
#